data_AF-V5HUT7-F1
#
_entry.id   AF-V5HUT7-F1
#
_cell.length_a   1.000
_cell.length_b   1.000
_cell.length_c   1.000
_cell.angle_alpha   90.00
_cell.angle_beta   90.00
_cell.angle_gamma   90.00
#
_symmetry.space_group_name_H-M   'P 1'
#
loop_
_entity.id
_entity.type
_entity.pdbx_description
1 polymer ?
#
loop_
_entity_poly.entity_id
_entity_poly.type
_entity_poly.pdbx_seq_one_letter_code
_entity_poly.pdbx_strand_id
1 'polypeptide(L)'
;VFQGLKRDNPTVLGKLVPVIGDILLPGLGLSQPDLQTLIENVTVVYHSAASVRFDEPLRKAIDINVLGTRRVLELCHKLKSIAAFVHVSTAYCFCNRDHVDEIVYPEKIPYQRVIDVSEWLEEKLQEKILGQVMGGRPTTYHYTKALAESLLVHEGGNVPIVILRPSIVTCSVKEPISGWVDNFNGPAGFVIATGKGVLRSMVIRPNSSADIYPVDMVANMMITSSWHIWKEPPMNAPFVINCTSGSFRRLTWLQIFQYSKPLVLKYPSSEIFRYPGGSYKTSHFWHSIACQLDHNLPAFIVDTLARICGQKPFLGDVYKRIHRAMGMLEFFVTHEWTFAVDNLRLLMAELEGSDRQTFDFDIRTIDWVPYLENYILGVRKYVLKEDPSTIPAARKKLNRIYYVGLLSQLLLLAGAMRLLVKHSQTFNDLWWTLISNLLQLSVRISLALRSTRSS
;
A
#
# COMPACT_ATOMS: atom_id res chain seq x y z
N VAL A 1 9.86 16.00 10.18
CA VAL A 1 10.69 14.79 10.35
C VAL A 1 12.04 15.16 10.95
N PHE A 2 12.89 15.89 10.23
CA PHE A 2 14.25 16.24 10.68
C PHE A 2 14.36 17.33 11.78
N GLN A 3 13.24 17.81 12.35
CA GLN A 3 13.29 18.81 13.42
C GLN A 3 13.93 18.25 14.70
N GLY A 4 13.66 16.97 15.04
CA GLY A 4 14.32 16.29 16.15
C GLY A 4 15.83 16.21 15.93
N LEU A 5 16.26 15.70 14.77
CA LEU A 5 17.67 15.67 14.36
C LEU A 5 18.34 17.05 14.42
N LYS A 6 17.69 18.10 13.92
CA LYS A 6 18.20 19.49 14.00
C LYS A 6 18.36 19.98 15.44
N ARG A 7 17.45 19.59 16.34
CA ARG A 7 17.49 19.98 17.75
C ARG A 7 18.55 19.19 18.53
N ASP A 8 18.60 17.88 18.31
CA ASP A 8 19.38 16.94 19.11
C ASP A 8 20.82 16.79 18.61
N ASN A 9 21.06 16.99 17.30
CA ASN A 9 22.39 16.96 16.70
C ASN A 9 22.48 17.87 15.45
N PRO A 10 22.57 19.20 15.60
CA PRO A 10 22.51 20.15 14.49
C PRO A 10 23.63 19.98 13.45
N THR A 11 24.80 19.48 13.86
CA THR A 11 25.96 19.30 12.97
C THR A 11 25.81 18.07 12.06
N VAL A 12 24.89 17.16 12.35
CA VAL A 12 24.66 15.94 11.54
C VAL A 12 24.28 16.26 10.09
N LEU A 13 23.59 17.38 9.86
CA LEU A 13 23.20 17.81 8.52
C LEU A 13 24.40 18.27 7.69
N GLY A 14 25.52 18.62 8.31
CA GLY A 14 26.78 18.89 7.60
C GLY A 14 27.36 17.68 6.88
N LYS A 15 26.89 16.46 7.20
CA LYS A 15 27.25 15.23 6.46
C LYS A 15 26.47 15.09 5.15
N LEU A 16 25.42 15.88 4.93
CA LEU A 16 24.57 15.77 3.74
C LEU A 16 25.11 16.68 2.64
N VAL A 17 25.53 16.06 1.54
CA VAL A 17 25.94 16.76 0.32
C VAL A 17 24.92 16.45 -0.77
N PRO A 18 24.05 17.41 -1.15
CA PRO A 18 23.11 17.21 -2.24
C PRO A 18 23.86 17.21 -3.58
N VAL A 19 23.58 16.22 -4.42
CA VAL A 19 24.11 16.11 -5.78
C VAL A 19 22.96 16.14 -6.77
N ILE A 20 23.06 16.96 -7.81
CA ILE A 20 22.04 17.07 -8.85
C ILE A 20 22.28 15.97 -9.89
N GLY A 21 21.25 15.20 -10.20
CA GLY A 21 21.31 14.15 -11.22
C GLY A 21 19.95 13.58 -11.55
N ASP A 22 19.88 12.81 -12.63
CA ASP A 22 18.72 12.07 -13.10
C ASP A 22 19.16 10.73 -13.70
N ILE A 23 18.62 9.63 -13.17
CA ILE A 23 18.92 8.26 -13.61
C ILE A 23 18.46 7.98 -15.05
N LEU A 24 17.64 8.86 -15.64
CA LEU A 24 17.23 8.78 -17.03
C LEU A 24 18.27 9.35 -18.00
N LEU A 25 19.20 10.18 -17.51
CA LEU A 25 20.19 10.85 -18.34
C LEU A 25 21.50 10.05 -18.44
N PRO A 26 22.22 10.15 -19.57
CA PRO A 26 23.58 9.62 -19.69
C PRO A 26 24.47 10.15 -18.56
N GLY A 27 25.30 9.26 -17.97
CA GLY A 27 26.17 9.63 -16.85
C GLY A 27 25.41 10.13 -15.61
N LEU A 28 24.13 9.73 -15.46
CA LEU A 28 23.22 10.16 -14.39
C LEU A 28 22.96 11.68 -14.37
N GLY A 29 23.25 12.40 -15.46
CA GLY A 29 23.14 13.87 -15.50
C GLY A 29 24.09 14.60 -14.54
N LEU A 30 25.13 13.92 -14.05
CA LEU A 30 26.07 14.48 -13.08
C LEU A 30 26.99 15.51 -13.73
N SER A 31 27.34 16.54 -12.96
CA SER A 31 28.45 17.42 -13.32
C SER A 31 29.78 16.66 -13.22
N GLN A 32 30.80 17.06 -14.00
CA GLN A 32 32.12 16.43 -13.92
C GLN A 32 32.75 16.53 -12.50
N PRO A 33 32.68 17.68 -11.80
CA PRO A 33 33.16 17.77 -10.42
C PRO A 33 32.45 16.82 -9.45
N ASP A 34 31.12 16.69 -9.55
CA ASP A 34 30.36 15.78 -8.69
C ASP A 34 30.69 14.33 -9.01
N LEU A 35 30.77 13.98 -10.29
CA LEU A 35 31.16 12.64 -10.73
C LEU A 35 32.53 12.25 -10.16
N GLN A 36 33.53 13.13 -10.24
CA GLN A 36 34.86 12.87 -9.69
C GLN A 36 34.81 12.73 -8.17
N THR A 37 34.05 13.59 -7.49
CA THR A 37 33.87 13.52 -6.03
C THR A 37 33.27 12.17 -5.62
N LEU A 38 32.26 11.69 -6.36
CA LEU A 38 31.63 10.40 -6.10
C LEU A 38 32.62 9.25 -6.34
N ILE A 39 33.32 9.25 -7.48
CA ILE A 39 34.34 8.23 -7.84
C ILE A 39 35.40 8.07 -6.74
N GLU A 40 35.83 9.18 -6.15
CA GLU A 40 36.88 9.19 -5.15
C GLU A 40 36.41 8.79 -3.75
N ASN A 41 35.19 9.17 -3.37
CA ASN A 41 34.78 9.16 -1.96
C ASN A 41 33.64 8.18 -1.63
N VAL A 42 32.89 7.68 -2.61
CA VAL A 42 31.75 6.79 -2.36
C VAL A 42 32.22 5.35 -2.17
N THR A 43 31.79 4.74 -1.07
CA THR A 43 32.06 3.35 -0.71
C THR A 43 30.83 2.47 -0.70
N VAL A 44 29.65 3.02 -0.40
CA VAL A 44 28.38 2.27 -0.37
C VAL A 44 27.34 3.02 -1.18
N VAL A 45 26.65 2.31 -2.06
CA VAL A 45 25.58 2.87 -2.89
C VAL A 45 24.27 2.19 -2.56
N TYR A 46 23.27 2.97 -2.11
CA TYR A 46 21.90 2.52 -1.93
C TYR A 46 21.05 3.02 -3.09
N HIS A 47 20.62 2.13 -3.99
CA HIS A 47 19.79 2.47 -5.14
C HIS A 47 18.33 2.11 -4.89
N SER A 48 17.58 3.14 -4.46
CA SER A 48 16.13 3.09 -4.23
C SER A 48 15.32 3.83 -5.30
N ALA A 49 15.98 4.42 -6.31
CA ALA A 49 15.29 5.21 -7.33
C ALA A 49 14.54 4.29 -8.31
N ALA A 50 13.23 4.49 -8.41
CA ALA A 50 12.36 3.69 -9.27
C ALA A 50 11.03 4.41 -9.54
N SER A 51 10.34 4.02 -10.62
CA SER A 51 8.90 4.28 -10.74
C SER A 51 8.15 3.15 -10.05
N VAL A 52 7.39 3.47 -9.01
CA VAL A 52 6.51 2.53 -8.29
C VAL A 52 5.06 2.59 -8.80
N ARG A 53 4.86 3.15 -9.99
CA ARG A 53 3.54 3.25 -10.63
C ARG A 53 3.19 1.94 -11.32
N PHE A 54 1.98 1.45 -11.05
CA PHE A 54 1.46 0.20 -11.61
C PHE A 54 0.80 0.35 -12.99
N ASP A 55 0.66 1.59 -13.46
CA ASP A 55 0.04 1.96 -14.73
C ASP A 55 1.04 2.58 -15.73
N GLU A 56 2.35 2.42 -15.50
CA GLU A 56 3.38 2.99 -16.35
C GLU A 56 3.55 2.17 -17.66
N PRO A 57 3.62 2.83 -18.84
CA PRO A 57 3.94 2.15 -20.10
C PRO A 57 5.27 1.39 -20.03
N LEU A 58 5.37 0.27 -20.74
CA LEU A 58 6.51 -0.65 -20.66
C LEU A 58 7.86 0.06 -20.92
N ARG A 59 7.96 0.81 -22.02
CA ARG A 59 9.18 1.56 -22.38
C ARG A 59 9.66 2.45 -21.24
N LYS A 60 8.76 3.28 -20.69
CA LYS A 60 9.11 4.18 -19.59
C LYS A 60 9.46 3.43 -18.30
N ALA A 61 8.79 2.31 -18.02
CA ALA A 61 9.16 1.47 -16.89
C ALA A 61 10.56 0.84 -17.06
N ILE A 62 10.94 0.45 -18.29
CA ILE A 62 12.28 -0.05 -18.62
C ILE A 62 13.33 1.05 -18.46
N ASP A 63 13.07 2.25 -19.01
CA ASP A 63 13.99 3.38 -18.95
C ASP A 63 14.37 3.75 -17.51
N ILE A 64 13.37 3.74 -16.62
CA ILE A 64 13.56 4.10 -15.20
C ILE A 64 14.15 2.92 -14.43
N ASN A 65 13.50 1.75 -14.44
CA ASN A 65 13.82 0.69 -13.49
C ASN A 65 14.98 -0.21 -13.96
N VAL A 66 15.15 -0.38 -15.28
CA VAL A 66 16.18 -1.26 -15.85
C VAL A 66 17.39 -0.43 -16.28
N LEU A 67 17.20 0.50 -17.22
CA LEU A 67 18.30 1.33 -17.73
C LEU A 67 18.82 2.31 -16.67
N GLY A 68 17.95 2.87 -15.82
CA GLY A 68 18.39 3.66 -14.68
C GLY A 68 19.27 2.86 -13.71
N THR A 69 18.93 1.59 -13.46
CA THR A 69 19.76 0.69 -12.66
C THR A 69 21.11 0.40 -13.33
N ARG A 70 21.12 0.17 -14.65
CA ARG A 70 22.36 0.03 -15.43
C ARG A 70 23.28 1.24 -15.26
N ARG A 71 22.76 2.46 -15.43
CA ARG A 71 23.58 3.69 -15.34
C ARG A 71 24.17 3.89 -13.94
N VAL A 72 23.45 3.50 -12.89
CA VAL A 72 23.98 3.51 -11.52
C VAL A 72 25.06 2.44 -11.33
N LEU A 73 24.87 1.25 -11.89
CA LEU A 73 25.87 0.19 -11.89
C LEU A 73 27.15 0.59 -12.64
N GLU A 74 27.02 1.26 -13.79
CA GLU A 74 28.13 1.82 -14.55
C GLU A 74 28.93 2.87 -13.75
N LEU A 75 28.26 3.66 -12.89
CA LEU A 75 28.95 4.51 -11.92
C LEU A 75 29.69 3.67 -10.88
N CYS A 76 29.06 2.62 -10.35
CA CYS A 76 29.67 1.73 -9.35
C CYS A 76 30.97 1.09 -9.85
N HIS A 77 31.05 0.71 -11.13
CA HIS A 77 32.28 0.20 -11.76
C HIS A 77 33.43 1.22 -11.80
N LYS A 78 33.13 2.52 -11.72
CA LYS A 78 34.13 3.59 -11.72
C LYS A 78 34.60 3.97 -10.32
N LEU A 79 33.87 3.58 -9.27
CA LEU A 79 34.21 3.93 -7.89
C LEU A 79 35.49 3.24 -7.45
N LYS A 80 36.38 3.97 -6.77
CA LYS A 80 37.69 3.45 -6.34
C LYS A 80 37.58 2.41 -5.21
N SER A 81 36.54 2.50 -4.39
CA SER A 81 36.45 1.77 -3.11
C SER A 81 35.05 1.22 -2.83
N ILE A 82 34.36 0.68 -3.85
CA ILE A 82 33.01 0.13 -3.69
C ILE A 82 33.02 -1.10 -2.76
N ALA A 83 32.38 -0.96 -1.60
CA ALA A 83 32.19 -2.00 -0.60
C ALA A 83 30.84 -2.71 -0.76
N ALA A 84 29.80 -1.98 -1.18
CA ALA A 84 28.46 -2.54 -1.33
C ALA A 84 27.58 -1.70 -2.28
N PHE A 85 26.87 -2.38 -3.17
CA PHE A 85 25.78 -1.84 -3.97
C PHE A 85 24.46 -2.51 -3.59
N VAL A 86 23.58 -1.78 -2.91
CA VAL A 86 22.28 -2.27 -2.44
C VAL A 86 21.19 -1.80 -3.39
N HIS A 87 20.63 -2.72 -4.16
CA HIS A 87 19.49 -2.47 -5.03
C HIS A 87 18.16 -2.80 -4.32
N VAL A 88 17.25 -1.83 -4.26
CA VAL A 88 15.90 -2.07 -3.75
C VAL A 88 14.99 -2.57 -4.87
N SER A 89 14.63 -3.85 -4.81
CA SER A 89 13.65 -4.51 -5.67
C SER A 89 12.30 -4.60 -4.94
N THR A 90 11.57 -5.70 -5.08
CA THR A 90 10.31 -5.98 -4.37
C THR A 90 10.11 -7.49 -4.24
N ALA A 91 9.52 -7.94 -3.13
CA ALA A 91 9.15 -9.34 -2.94
C ALA A 91 8.23 -9.86 -4.07
N TYR A 92 7.49 -8.95 -4.71
CA TYR A 92 6.50 -9.28 -5.73
C TYR A 92 7.05 -9.31 -7.17
N CYS A 93 8.37 -9.20 -7.38
CA CYS A 93 8.95 -9.23 -8.75
C CYS A 93 8.77 -10.60 -9.42
N PHE A 94 8.60 -11.67 -8.63
CA PHE A 94 8.26 -13.02 -9.09
C PHE A 94 6.86 -13.48 -8.60
N CYS A 95 5.91 -12.55 -8.48
CA CYS A 95 4.54 -12.85 -8.02
C CYS A 95 3.72 -13.77 -8.96
N ASN A 96 4.27 -14.14 -10.12
CA ASN A 96 3.76 -15.19 -11.00
C ASN A 96 4.12 -16.62 -10.54
N ARG A 97 4.77 -16.76 -9.38
CA ARG A 97 5.05 -18.02 -8.67
C ARG A 97 4.33 -18.02 -7.33
N ASP A 98 4.14 -19.19 -6.74
CA ASP A 98 3.56 -19.33 -5.39
C ASP A 98 4.62 -19.25 -4.28
N HIS A 99 5.84 -19.73 -4.59
CA HIS A 99 7.01 -19.66 -3.71
C HIS A 99 8.14 -18.86 -4.37
N VAL A 100 8.79 -17.99 -3.58
CA VAL A 100 9.88 -17.13 -4.02
C VAL A 100 11.09 -17.32 -3.10
N ASP A 101 12.15 -17.89 -3.68
CA ASP A 101 13.44 -18.13 -3.06
C ASP A 101 14.31 -16.85 -3.05
N GLU A 102 15.38 -16.88 -2.26
CA GLU A 102 16.41 -15.83 -2.22
C GLU A 102 17.46 -16.02 -3.31
N ILE A 103 16.99 -16.18 -4.56
CA ILE A 103 17.82 -16.22 -5.76
C ILE A 103 17.23 -15.33 -6.85
N VAL A 104 18.04 -14.89 -7.81
CA VAL A 104 17.55 -14.24 -9.02
C VAL A 104 17.19 -15.32 -10.04
N TYR A 105 15.90 -15.42 -10.40
CA TYR A 105 15.48 -16.40 -11.38
C TYR A 105 15.79 -15.95 -12.81
N PRO A 106 16.16 -16.88 -13.70
CA PRO A 106 16.31 -16.56 -15.12
C PRO A 106 14.94 -16.19 -15.73
N GLU A 107 14.91 -15.09 -16.47
CA GLU A 107 13.74 -14.71 -17.27
C GLU A 107 13.69 -15.48 -18.59
N LYS A 108 12.46 -15.71 -19.09
CA LYS A 108 12.25 -16.40 -20.38
C LYS A 108 12.84 -15.60 -21.55
N ILE A 109 12.76 -14.28 -21.48
CA ILE A 109 13.29 -13.36 -22.47
C ILE A 109 14.47 -12.63 -21.80
N PRO A 110 15.69 -12.72 -22.37
CA PRO A 110 16.83 -11.98 -21.83
C PRO A 110 16.55 -10.48 -21.76
N TYR A 111 16.98 -9.85 -20.67
CA TYR A 111 16.69 -8.43 -20.40
C TYR A 111 17.11 -7.51 -21.55
N GLN A 112 18.27 -7.77 -22.19
CA GLN A 112 18.75 -6.97 -23.32
C GLN A 112 17.78 -7.00 -24.51
N ARG A 113 17.21 -8.16 -24.85
CA ARG A 113 16.22 -8.24 -25.94
C ARG A 113 14.96 -7.45 -25.62
N VAL A 114 14.55 -7.41 -24.36
CA VAL A 114 13.38 -6.63 -23.93
C VAL A 114 13.66 -5.13 -24.08
N ILE A 115 14.86 -4.69 -23.69
CA ILE A 115 15.32 -3.31 -23.90
C ILE A 115 15.29 -2.97 -25.38
N ASP A 116 15.97 -3.77 -26.21
CA ASP A 116 16.05 -3.54 -27.66
C ASP A 116 14.65 -3.40 -28.26
N VAL A 117 13.76 -4.36 -27.98
CA VAL A 117 12.37 -4.33 -28.46
C VAL A 117 11.61 -3.10 -27.97
N SER A 118 11.80 -2.67 -26.73
CA SER A 118 11.10 -1.50 -26.19
C SER A 118 11.50 -0.17 -26.83
N GLU A 119 12.69 -0.08 -27.41
CA GLU A 119 13.19 1.14 -28.05
C GLU A 119 12.62 1.34 -29.46
N TRP A 120 12.56 0.27 -30.26
CA TRP A 120 12.12 0.34 -31.66
C TRP A 120 10.63 0.03 -31.87
N LEU A 121 10.01 -0.77 -31.01
CA LEU A 121 8.61 -1.17 -31.18
C LEU A 121 7.67 -0.02 -30.81
N GLU A 122 6.68 0.25 -31.66
CA GLU A 122 5.65 1.26 -31.36
C GLU A 122 4.85 0.91 -30.10
N GLU A 123 4.50 1.92 -29.29
CA GLU A 123 3.81 1.75 -28.00
C GLU A 123 2.51 0.94 -28.12
N LYS A 124 1.69 1.20 -29.16
CA LYS A 124 0.45 0.44 -29.40
C LYS A 124 0.68 -1.05 -29.64
N LEU A 125 1.83 -1.41 -30.22
CA LEU A 125 2.18 -2.81 -30.45
C LEU A 125 2.80 -3.44 -29.20
N GLN A 126 3.55 -2.66 -28.41
CA GLN A 126 4.00 -3.06 -27.07
C GLN A 126 2.81 -3.45 -26.18
N GLU A 127 1.76 -2.64 -26.15
CA GLU A 127 0.54 -2.92 -25.37
C GLU A 127 -0.11 -4.27 -25.74
N LYS A 128 -0.08 -4.65 -27.03
CA LYS A 128 -0.65 -5.92 -27.50
C LYS A 128 0.15 -7.15 -27.06
N ILE A 129 1.47 -7.03 -26.97
CA ILE A 129 2.35 -8.14 -26.58
C ILE A 129 2.66 -8.16 -25.08
N LEU A 130 2.32 -7.08 -24.36
CA LEU A 130 2.70 -6.83 -22.97
C LEU A 130 2.36 -8.01 -22.05
N GLY A 131 1.16 -8.55 -22.16
CA GLY A 131 0.72 -9.69 -21.34
C GLY A 131 1.57 -10.94 -21.51
N GLN A 132 2.04 -11.22 -22.73
CA GLN A 132 2.90 -12.36 -23.03
C GLN A 132 4.32 -12.12 -22.49
N VAL A 133 4.84 -10.90 -22.66
CA VAL A 133 6.18 -10.50 -22.22
C VAL A 133 6.28 -10.50 -20.69
N MET A 134 5.27 -10.03 -19.98
CA MET A 134 5.27 -9.97 -18.50
C MET A 134 5.17 -11.35 -17.81
N GLY A 135 4.83 -12.41 -18.55
CA GLY A 135 4.87 -13.77 -18.04
C GLY A 135 3.92 -14.05 -16.87
N GLY A 136 2.72 -13.46 -16.89
CA GLY A 136 1.68 -13.63 -15.87
C GLY A 136 1.72 -12.62 -14.72
N ARG A 137 2.66 -11.67 -14.74
CA ARG A 137 2.71 -10.57 -13.75
C ARG A 137 1.62 -9.53 -14.02
N PRO A 138 1.01 -8.93 -12.97
CA PRO A 138 -0.13 -8.03 -13.13
C PRO A 138 0.24 -6.64 -13.66
N THR A 139 1.51 -6.21 -13.50
CA THR A 139 1.93 -4.85 -13.86
C THR A 139 3.37 -4.82 -14.37
N THR A 140 3.69 -3.79 -15.17
CA THR A 140 5.03 -3.51 -15.71
C THR A 140 6.08 -3.31 -14.63
N TYR A 141 5.69 -2.78 -13.46
CA TYR A 141 6.57 -2.58 -12.31
C TYR A 141 7.26 -3.89 -11.88
N HIS A 142 6.49 -4.95 -11.64
CA HIS A 142 7.02 -6.23 -11.17
C HIS A 142 7.96 -6.86 -12.19
N TYR A 143 7.59 -6.77 -13.47
CA TYR A 143 8.40 -7.31 -14.54
C TYR A 143 9.71 -6.54 -14.69
N THR A 144 9.68 -5.21 -14.71
CA THR A 144 10.90 -4.40 -14.85
C THR A 144 11.81 -4.47 -13.64
N LYS A 145 11.29 -4.73 -12.44
CA LYS A 145 12.12 -5.08 -11.26
C LYS A 145 12.81 -6.43 -11.44
N ALA A 146 12.12 -7.46 -11.93
CA ALA A 146 12.76 -8.74 -12.24
C ALA A 146 13.85 -8.61 -13.34
N LEU A 147 13.60 -7.80 -14.37
CA LEU A 147 14.59 -7.50 -15.40
C LEU A 147 15.82 -6.76 -14.85
N ALA A 148 15.62 -5.81 -13.93
CA ALA A 148 16.70 -5.11 -13.28
C ALA A 148 17.57 -6.08 -12.46
N GLU A 149 16.96 -7.02 -11.73
CA GLU A 149 17.71 -8.05 -11.02
C GLU A 149 18.53 -8.94 -11.97
N SER A 150 17.94 -9.36 -13.10
CA SER A 150 18.66 -10.12 -14.13
C SER A 150 19.85 -9.33 -14.69
N LEU A 151 19.67 -8.03 -14.94
CA LEU A 151 20.74 -7.14 -15.38
C LEU A 151 21.88 -7.10 -14.36
N LEU A 152 21.58 -7.01 -13.07
CA LEU A 152 22.61 -6.98 -12.01
C LEU A 152 23.43 -8.28 -11.94
N VAL A 153 22.81 -9.43 -12.20
CA VAL A 153 23.52 -10.72 -12.28
C VAL A 153 24.50 -10.74 -13.46
N HIS A 154 24.12 -10.18 -14.61
CA HIS A 154 24.91 -10.27 -15.83
C HIS A 154 25.95 -9.15 -15.98
N GLU A 155 25.63 -7.94 -15.55
CA GLU A 155 26.47 -6.75 -15.71
C GLU A 155 27.22 -6.38 -14.41
N GLY A 156 26.93 -7.05 -13.28
CA GLY A 156 27.48 -6.72 -11.97
C GLY A 156 29.00 -6.79 -11.89
N GLY A 157 29.62 -7.75 -12.57
CA GLY A 157 31.07 -7.98 -12.51
C GLY A 157 31.55 -8.20 -11.08
N ASN A 158 32.57 -7.43 -10.66
CA ASN A 158 33.16 -7.53 -9.31
C ASN A 158 32.49 -6.62 -8.27
N VAL A 159 31.38 -5.95 -8.61
CA VAL A 159 30.66 -5.10 -7.64
C VAL A 159 30.01 -6.01 -6.60
N PRO A 160 30.20 -5.77 -5.29
CA PRO A 160 29.48 -6.51 -4.26
C PRO A 160 28.01 -6.07 -4.22
N ILE A 161 27.07 -6.93 -4.64
CA ILE A 161 25.65 -6.55 -4.82
C ILE A 161 24.75 -7.21 -3.78
N VAL A 162 23.89 -6.41 -3.16
CA VAL A 162 22.69 -6.86 -2.44
C VAL A 162 21.44 -6.55 -3.27
N ILE A 163 20.54 -7.52 -3.40
CA ILE A 163 19.19 -7.31 -3.92
C ILE A 163 18.21 -7.47 -2.76
N LEU A 164 17.74 -6.34 -2.22
CA LEU A 164 16.75 -6.32 -1.15
C LEU A 164 15.34 -6.27 -1.75
N ARG A 165 14.50 -7.25 -1.43
CA ARG A 165 13.12 -7.37 -1.91
C ARG A 165 12.13 -7.11 -0.78
N PRO A 166 11.79 -5.84 -0.47
CA PRO A 166 10.73 -5.54 0.49
C PRO A 166 9.35 -5.96 -0.02
N SER A 167 8.50 -6.42 0.91
CA SER A 167 7.06 -6.56 0.72
C SER A 167 6.36 -5.20 0.81
N ILE A 168 5.11 -5.14 1.30
CA ILE A 168 4.36 -3.88 1.41
C ILE A 168 4.98 -3.01 2.52
N VAL A 169 5.68 -1.95 2.12
CA VAL A 169 6.28 -1.02 3.07
C VAL A 169 5.22 -0.10 3.69
N THR A 170 5.17 -0.07 5.02
CA THR A 170 4.24 0.75 5.82
C THR A 170 4.99 1.75 6.70
N CYS A 171 4.30 2.45 7.60
CA CYS A 171 4.95 3.49 8.42
C CYS A 171 6.06 2.94 9.31
N SER A 172 6.92 3.84 9.76
CA SER A 172 7.95 3.52 10.74
C SER A 172 7.39 3.05 12.07
N VAL A 173 8.11 2.14 12.73
CA VAL A 173 7.84 1.75 14.13
C VAL A 173 8.44 2.76 15.09
N LYS A 174 9.70 3.12 14.88
CA LYS A 174 10.53 3.91 15.80
C LYS A 174 11.12 5.11 15.11
N GLU A 175 11.82 4.93 13.99
CA GLU A 175 12.66 5.96 13.37
C GLU A 175 12.12 6.41 12.00
N PRO A 176 12.27 7.67 11.60
CA PRO A 176 12.76 8.81 12.39
C PRO A 176 11.77 9.23 13.50
N ILE A 177 10.48 8.87 13.37
CA ILE A 177 9.43 9.07 14.36
C ILE A 177 8.39 7.96 14.14
N SER A 178 7.82 7.37 15.19
CA SER A 178 6.72 6.41 15.08
C SER A 178 5.55 6.92 14.21
N GLY A 179 5.04 6.05 13.34
CA GLY A 179 3.90 6.34 12.46
C GLY A 179 4.23 7.23 11.27
N TRP A 180 5.50 7.51 10.97
CA TRP A 180 5.86 8.34 9.82
C TRP A 180 5.59 7.61 8.49
N VAL A 181 4.88 8.30 7.60
CA VAL A 181 4.54 7.89 6.23
C VAL A 181 4.31 9.15 5.39
N ASP A 182 4.73 9.16 4.13
CA ASP A 182 4.74 10.36 3.30
C ASP A 182 4.02 10.23 1.95
N ASN A 183 3.44 9.06 1.66
CA ASN A 183 2.84 8.76 0.37
C ASN A 183 1.38 8.29 0.48
N PHE A 184 0.66 8.42 -0.62
CA PHE A 184 -0.73 7.94 -0.79
C PHE A 184 -0.79 6.51 -1.34
N ASN A 185 0.35 5.86 -1.54
CA ASN A 185 0.42 4.60 -2.25
C ASN A 185 0.00 3.43 -1.35
N GLY A 186 -0.53 2.37 -1.96
CA GLY A 186 -0.84 1.12 -1.28
C GLY A 186 -1.76 1.29 -0.05
N PRO A 187 -1.38 0.78 1.14
CA PRO A 187 -2.24 0.80 2.33
C PRO A 187 -2.65 2.19 2.81
N ALA A 188 -1.83 3.23 2.65
CA ALA A 188 -2.17 4.59 3.09
C ALA A 188 -3.38 5.14 2.33
N GLY A 189 -3.40 4.94 1.01
CA GLY A 189 -4.54 5.30 0.15
C GLY A 189 -5.82 4.58 0.55
N PHE A 190 -5.73 3.29 0.91
CA PHE A 190 -6.88 2.51 1.39
C PHE A 190 -7.43 2.98 2.73
N VAL A 191 -6.54 3.30 3.68
CA VAL A 191 -6.94 3.87 4.98
C VAL A 191 -7.67 5.19 4.74
N ILE A 192 -7.18 6.05 3.86
CA ILE A 192 -7.82 7.34 3.51
C ILE A 192 -9.18 7.11 2.85
N ALA A 193 -9.23 6.28 1.79
CA ALA A 193 -10.45 6.05 1.03
C ALA A 193 -11.56 5.42 1.89
N THR A 194 -11.18 4.47 2.76
CA THR A 194 -12.09 3.84 3.72
C THR A 194 -12.51 4.83 4.81
N GLY A 195 -11.55 5.56 5.40
CA GLY A 195 -11.78 6.50 6.49
C GLY A 195 -12.61 7.73 6.08
N LYS A 196 -12.54 8.15 4.82
CA LYS A 196 -13.43 9.19 4.26
C LYS A 196 -14.79 8.63 3.80
N GLY A 197 -14.97 7.32 3.83
CA GLY A 197 -16.19 6.61 3.41
C GLY A 197 -16.40 6.52 1.91
N VAL A 198 -15.35 6.76 1.11
CA VAL A 198 -15.38 6.69 -0.36
C VAL A 198 -15.30 5.24 -0.82
N LEU A 199 -14.40 4.43 -0.25
CA LEU A 199 -14.31 3.01 -0.58
C LEU A 199 -15.38 2.22 0.17
N ARG A 200 -16.30 1.56 -0.56
CA ARG A 200 -17.41 0.79 0.01
C ARG A 200 -17.31 -0.72 -0.20
N SER A 201 -16.59 -1.16 -1.22
CA SER A 201 -16.48 -2.56 -1.58
C SER A 201 -15.11 -2.88 -2.17
N MET A 202 -14.55 -4.04 -1.82
CA MET A 202 -13.33 -4.58 -2.41
C MET A 202 -13.36 -6.11 -2.40
N VAL A 203 -12.86 -6.75 -3.45
CA VAL A 203 -12.65 -8.20 -3.45
C VAL A 203 -11.35 -8.52 -2.74
N ILE A 204 -11.40 -9.37 -1.72
CA ILE A 204 -10.21 -9.85 -1.01
C ILE A 204 -10.34 -11.34 -0.70
N ARG A 205 -9.19 -12.00 -0.51
CA ARG A 205 -9.10 -13.29 0.16
C ARG A 205 -8.78 -13.04 1.64
N PRO A 206 -9.77 -13.12 2.56
CA PRO A 206 -9.64 -12.58 3.91
C PRO A 206 -8.53 -13.25 4.74
N ASN A 207 -8.26 -14.53 4.49
CA ASN A 207 -7.29 -15.31 5.25
C ASN A 207 -5.89 -15.29 4.64
N SER A 208 -5.68 -14.61 3.52
CA SER A 208 -4.35 -14.47 2.92
C SER A 208 -3.51 -13.46 3.69
N SER A 209 -2.22 -13.73 3.78
CA SER A 209 -1.23 -12.81 4.34
C SER A 209 -1.21 -11.49 3.56
N ALA A 210 -1.11 -10.39 4.28
CA ALA A 210 -0.94 -9.06 3.72
C ALA A 210 0.54 -8.67 3.54
N ASP A 211 1.45 -9.38 4.20
CA ASP A 211 2.91 -9.17 4.13
C ASP A 211 3.33 -7.70 4.18
N ILE A 212 3.14 -7.06 5.34
CA ILE A 212 3.57 -5.68 5.59
C ILE A 212 4.91 -5.62 6.33
N TYR A 213 5.73 -4.61 6.05
CA TYR A 213 7.01 -4.36 6.72
C TYR A 213 7.22 -2.85 6.97
N PRO A 214 7.63 -2.42 8.17
CA PRO A 214 7.92 -1.01 8.45
C PRO A 214 9.13 -0.46 7.69
N VAL A 215 9.05 0.80 7.25
CA VAL A 215 10.11 1.46 6.47
C VAL A 215 11.46 1.57 7.19
N ASP A 216 11.47 1.77 8.50
CA ASP A 216 12.69 1.87 9.30
C ASP A 216 13.40 0.54 9.45
N MET A 217 12.64 -0.54 9.63
CA MET A 217 13.21 -1.89 9.63
C MET A 217 13.78 -2.26 8.24
N VAL A 218 13.13 -1.84 7.15
CA VAL A 218 13.68 -1.98 5.78
C VAL A 218 15.00 -1.22 5.65
N ALA A 219 15.08 0.01 6.16
CA ALA A 219 16.31 0.79 6.15
C ALA A 219 17.43 0.11 6.97
N ASN A 220 17.11 -0.45 8.14
CA ASN A 220 18.07 -1.20 8.94
C ASN A 220 18.56 -2.47 8.22
N MET A 221 17.70 -3.18 7.49
CA MET A 221 18.11 -4.30 6.64
C MET A 221 19.03 -3.86 5.50
N MET A 222 18.79 -2.71 4.89
CA MET A 222 19.70 -2.16 3.86
C MET A 222 21.10 -1.92 4.45
N ILE A 223 21.16 -1.30 5.63
CA ILE A 223 22.43 -1.00 6.29
C ILE A 223 23.18 -2.28 6.66
N THR A 224 22.50 -3.21 7.32
CA THR A 224 23.12 -4.45 7.83
C THR A 224 23.52 -5.40 6.72
N SER A 225 22.72 -5.50 5.65
CA SER A 225 23.11 -6.27 4.46
C SER A 225 24.35 -5.68 3.77
N SER A 226 24.49 -4.35 3.71
CA SER A 226 25.70 -3.72 3.15
C SER A 226 26.97 -4.05 3.96
N TRP A 227 26.84 -4.13 5.29
CA TRP A 227 27.92 -4.52 6.18
C TRP A 227 28.28 -6.00 6.04
N HIS A 228 27.27 -6.87 5.97
CA HIS A 228 27.46 -8.30 5.78
C HIS A 228 28.24 -8.60 4.49
N ILE A 229 27.82 -8.06 3.35
CA ILE A 229 28.51 -8.33 2.08
C ILE A 229 29.88 -7.65 1.97
N TRP A 230 30.14 -6.59 2.73
CA TRP A 230 31.48 -6.01 2.81
C TRP A 230 32.44 -6.95 3.56
N LYS A 231 31.96 -7.58 4.64
CA LYS A 231 32.73 -8.55 5.43
C LYS A 231 32.91 -9.87 4.67
N GLU A 232 31.85 -10.33 4.02
CA GLU A 232 31.78 -11.62 3.32
C GLU A 232 31.24 -11.40 1.89
N PRO A 233 32.09 -10.93 0.96
CA PRO A 233 31.66 -10.62 -0.40
C PRO A 233 31.09 -11.85 -1.13
N PRO A 234 29.95 -11.71 -1.83
CA PRO A 234 29.41 -12.80 -2.61
C PRO A 234 30.32 -13.11 -3.80
N MET A 235 30.68 -14.39 -3.98
CA MET A 235 31.64 -14.79 -5.03
C MET A 235 31.06 -14.77 -6.46
N ASN A 236 29.82 -15.24 -6.65
CA ASN A 236 29.30 -15.56 -7.99
C ASN A 236 27.90 -15.04 -8.29
N ALA A 237 27.19 -14.50 -7.30
CA ALA A 237 25.81 -14.03 -7.46
C ALA A 237 25.46 -12.96 -6.41
N PRO A 238 24.57 -12.01 -6.72
CA PRO A 238 24.09 -11.04 -5.73
C PRO A 238 23.53 -11.71 -4.47
N PHE A 239 23.73 -11.08 -3.31
CA PHE A 239 23.11 -11.49 -2.06
C PHE A 239 21.65 -11.03 -2.04
N VAL A 240 20.70 -11.96 -2.21
CA VAL A 240 19.28 -11.65 -2.33
C VAL A 240 18.59 -11.82 -0.98
N ILE A 241 17.76 -10.86 -0.58
CA ILE A 241 17.03 -10.92 0.70
C ILE A 241 15.55 -10.66 0.45
N ASN A 242 14.68 -11.57 0.86
CA ASN A 242 13.24 -11.34 0.87
C ASN A 242 12.83 -10.72 2.21
N CYS A 243 12.53 -9.42 2.22
CA CYS A 243 12.05 -8.71 3.39
C CYS A 243 10.52 -8.86 3.49
N THR A 244 10.08 -9.94 4.13
CA THR A 244 8.66 -10.33 4.23
C THR A 244 8.30 -10.76 5.66
N SER A 245 7.04 -10.55 6.05
CA SER A 245 6.60 -10.80 7.44
C SER A 245 5.85 -12.11 7.62
N GLY A 246 5.30 -12.70 6.56
CA GLY A 246 4.45 -13.89 6.59
C GLY A 246 5.10 -15.10 7.25
N SER A 247 6.41 -15.30 7.03
CA SER A 247 7.20 -16.40 7.61
C SER A 247 7.54 -16.22 9.10
N PHE A 248 7.37 -15.02 9.66
CA PHE A 248 7.70 -14.70 11.07
C PHE A 248 6.47 -14.36 11.91
N ARG A 249 5.62 -13.46 11.39
CA ARG A 249 4.45 -12.93 12.08
C ARG A 249 3.36 -12.62 11.06
N ARG A 250 2.57 -13.64 10.71
CA ARG A 250 1.49 -13.52 9.74
C ARG A 250 0.42 -12.52 10.20
N LEU A 251 0.06 -11.60 9.30
CA LEU A 251 -1.05 -10.66 9.45
C LEU A 251 -1.97 -10.79 8.24
N THR A 252 -3.22 -11.18 8.45
CA THR A 252 -4.19 -11.41 7.37
C THR A 252 -4.94 -10.13 6.98
N TRP A 253 -5.48 -10.10 5.76
CA TRP A 253 -6.34 -9.00 5.31
C TRP A 253 -7.59 -8.81 6.19
N LEU A 254 -8.17 -9.90 6.70
CA LEU A 254 -9.28 -9.86 7.65
C LEU A 254 -8.89 -9.15 8.95
N GLN A 255 -7.73 -9.49 9.51
CA GLN A 255 -7.22 -8.87 10.73
C GLN A 255 -6.95 -7.38 10.51
N ILE A 256 -6.32 -7.00 9.40
CA ILE A 256 -6.13 -5.58 9.04
C ILE A 256 -7.47 -4.84 9.04
N PHE A 257 -8.50 -5.42 8.40
CA PHE A 257 -9.83 -4.81 8.38
C PHE A 257 -10.45 -4.69 9.77
N GLN A 258 -10.39 -5.76 10.58
CA GLN A 258 -10.96 -5.79 11.93
C GLN A 258 -10.27 -4.81 12.88
N TYR A 259 -8.94 -4.70 12.81
CA TYR A 259 -8.16 -3.79 13.65
C TYR A 259 -8.29 -2.35 13.19
N SER A 260 -8.26 -2.09 11.88
CA SER A 260 -8.26 -0.73 11.34
C SER A 260 -9.65 -0.06 11.42
N LYS A 261 -10.75 -0.82 11.24
CA LYS A 261 -12.11 -0.27 11.23
C LYS A 261 -12.48 0.54 12.48
N PRO A 262 -12.29 0.05 13.72
CA PRO A 262 -12.57 0.86 14.91
C PRO A 262 -11.61 2.05 15.02
N LEU A 263 -10.36 1.91 14.59
CA LEU A 263 -9.34 2.96 14.65
C LEU A 263 -9.65 4.12 13.70
N VAL A 264 -10.12 3.87 12.48
CA VAL A 264 -10.52 4.95 11.54
C VAL A 264 -11.76 5.71 12.02
N LEU A 265 -12.63 5.07 12.81
CA LEU A 265 -13.77 5.74 13.46
C LEU A 265 -13.35 6.49 14.73
N LYS A 266 -12.33 6.00 15.44
CA LYS A 266 -11.71 6.66 16.59
C LYS A 266 -10.92 7.90 16.16
N TYR A 267 -10.26 7.87 14.99
CA TYR A 267 -9.45 8.96 14.45
C TYR A 267 -9.91 9.37 13.05
N PRO A 268 -11.13 9.92 12.91
CA PRO A 268 -11.66 10.30 11.62
C PRO A 268 -10.86 11.44 10.98
N SER A 269 -10.83 11.44 9.64
CA SER A 269 -10.38 12.59 8.86
C SER A 269 -11.33 13.77 9.04
N SER A 270 -10.81 14.98 8.91
CA SER A 270 -11.60 16.21 8.87
C SER A 270 -12.45 16.30 7.59
N GLU A 271 -12.01 15.61 6.53
CA GLU A 271 -12.64 15.57 5.21
C GLU A 271 -13.49 14.30 4.96
N ILE A 272 -14.28 13.88 5.95
CA ILE A 272 -15.23 12.78 5.75
C ILE A 272 -16.30 13.17 4.73
N PHE A 273 -16.48 12.32 3.73
CA PHE A 273 -17.55 12.39 2.74
C PHE A 273 -18.79 11.60 3.19
N ARG A 274 -18.60 10.35 3.61
CA ARG A 274 -19.67 9.44 4.05
C ARG A 274 -19.21 8.68 5.30
N TYR A 275 -20.16 8.22 6.12
CA TYR A 275 -19.82 7.39 7.28
C TYR A 275 -19.06 6.12 6.83
N PRO A 276 -17.87 5.82 7.37
CA PRO A 276 -17.09 4.64 7.01
C PRO A 276 -17.88 3.36 7.32
N GLY A 277 -18.20 2.60 6.27
CA GLY A 277 -19.03 1.40 6.39
C GLY A 277 -18.86 0.45 5.21
N GLY A 278 -17.74 0.56 4.49
CA GLY A 278 -17.40 -0.38 3.44
C GLY A 278 -17.19 -1.79 3.99
N SER A 279 -17.30 -2.78 3.12
CA SER A 279 -17.11 -4.19 3.47
C SER A 279 -16.37 -4.91 2.36
N TYR A 280 -15.61 -5.93 2.72
CA TYR A 280 -14.98 -6.79 1.74
C TYR A 280 -15.98 -7.81 1.15
N LYS A 281 -15.60 -8.39 0.02
CA LYS A 281 -16.34 -9.44 -0.68
C LYS A 281 -15.36 -10.54 -1.11
N THR A 282 -15.83 -11.78 -1.13
CA THR A 282 -15.07 -12.92 -1.68
C THR A 282 -15.55 -13.29 -3.08
N SER A 283 -16.63 -12.68 -3.56
CA SER A 283 -17.24 -12.94 -4.87
C SER A 283 -17.33 -11.65 -5.68
N HIS A 284 -16.86 -11.71 -6.93
CA HIS A 284 -16.97 -10.61 -7.89
C HIS A 284 -18.41 -10.21 -8.18
N PHE A 285 -19.35 -11.16 -8.11
CA PHE A 285 -20.77 -10.87 -8.33
C PHE A 285 -21.32 -9.91 -7.27
N TRP A 286 -21.16 -10.26 -5.99
CA TRP A 286 -21.60 -9.39 -4.89
C TRP A 286 -20.80 -8.10 -4.80
N HIS A 287 -19.52 -8.14 -5.19
CA HIS A 287 -18.70 -6.95 -5.33
C HIS A 287 -19.25 -5.99 -6.38
N SER A 288 -19.60 -6.50 -7.57
CA SER A 288 -20.17 -5.71 -8.65
C SER A 288 -21.50 -5.07 -8.25
N ILE A 289 -22.41 -5.84 -7.63
CA ILE A 289 -23.67 -5.31 -7.09
C ILE A 289 -23.40 -4.19 -6.09
N ALA A 290 -22.49 -4.40 -5.14
CA ALA A 290 -22.12 -3.38 -4.17
C ALA A 290 -21.55 -2.13 -4.85
N CYS A 291 -20.65 -2.26 -5.84
CA CYS A 291 -20.14 -1.12 -6.59
C CYS A 291 -21.23 -0.35 -7.33
N GLN A 292 -22.22 -1.04 -7.92
CA GLN A 292 -23.34 -0.36 -8.57
C GLN A 292 -24.19 0.44 -7.58
N LEU A 293 -24.51 -0.14 -6.43
CA LEU A 293 -25.39 0.47 -5.43
C LEU A 293 -24.69 1.54 -4.56
N ASP A 294 -23.44 1.30 -4.18
CA ASP A 294 -22.72 2.13 -3.21
C ASP A 294 -21.72 3.10 -3.84
N HIS A 295 -21.30 2.88 -5.08
CA HIS A 295 -20.42 3.81 -5.81
C HIS A 295 -21.17 4.50 -6.97
N ASN A 296 -21.59 3.73 -7.98
CA ASN A 296 -22.05 4.30 -9.26
C ASN A 296 -23.40 5.01 -9.16
N LEU A 297 -24.38 4.42 -8.46
CA LEU A 297 -25.69 5.04 -8.29
C LEU A 297 -25.61 6.38 -7.50
N PRO A 298 -24.92 6.46 -6.35
CA PRO A 298 -24.70 7.73 -5.66
C PRO A 298 -23.96 8.75 -6.53
N ALA A 299 -22.94 8.32 -7.28
CA ALA A 299 -22.22 9.19 -8.21
C ALA A 299 -23.14 9.78 -9.28
N PHE A 300 -23.96 8.94 -9.90
CA PHE A 300 -24.93 9.36 -10.90
C PHE A 300 -25.93 10.38 -10.34
N ILE A 301 -26.50 10.12 -9.16
CA ILE A 301 -27.44 11.03 -8.51
C ILE A 301 -26.78 12.38 -8.20
N VAL A 302 -25.65 12.36 -7.50
CA VAL A 302 -24.94 13.58 -7.08
C VAL A 302 -24.47 14.40 -8.27
N ASP A 303 -23.87 13.77 -9.28
CA ASP A 303 -23.35 14.48 -10.45
C ASP A 303 -24.50 15.01 -11.34
N THR A 304 -25.64 14.33 -11.40
CA THR A 304 -26.82 14.83 -12.10
C THR A 304 -27.41 16.05 -11.40
N LEU A 305 -27.56 16.01 -10.07
CA LEU A 305 -28.01 17.15 -9.28
C LEU A 305 -27.03 18.33 -9.39
N ALA A 306 -25.72 18.06 -9.37
CA ALA A 306 -24.71 19.08 -9.58
C ALA A 306 -24.92 19.80 -10.92
N ARG A 307 -25.10 19.06 -12.03
CA ARG A 307 -25.37 19.64 -13.35
C ARG A 307 -26.66 20.48 -13.37
N ILE A 308 -27.74 19.98 -12.77
CA ILE A 308 -29.03 20.71 -12.68
C ILE A 308 -28.85 22.02 -11.91
N CYS A 309 -28.02 22.03 -10.86
CA CYS A 309 -27.71 23.22 -10.06
C CYS A 309 -26.60 24.10 -10.66
N GLY A 310 -26.15 23.85 -11.90
CA GLY A 310 -25.08 24.61 -12.56
C GLY A 310 -23.68 24.37 -11.95
N GLN A 311 -23.51 23.32 -11.14
CA GLN A 311 -22.26 22.93 -10.51
C GLN A 311 -21.52 21.88 -11.35
N LYS A 312 -20.19 21.83 -11.22
CA LYS A 312 -19.36 20.84 -11.91
C LYS A 312 -19.53 19.45 -11.25
N PRO A 313 -19.84 18.38 -12.01
CA PRO A 313 -19.85 17.02 -11.49
C PRO A 313 -18.43 16.59 -11.08
N PHE A 314 -18.31 15.79 -10.03
CA PHE A 314 -17.00 15.38 -9.51
C PHE A 314 -16.96 13.95 -8.96
N LEU A 315 -18.09 13.40 -8.50
CA LEU A 315 -18.09 12.15 -7.75
C LEU A 315 -17.85 10.94 -8.66
N GLY A 316 -18.31 10.98 -9.91
CA GLY A 316 -18.01 9.96 -10.90
C GLY A 316 -16.51 9.83 -11.17
N ASP A 317 -15.78 10.93 -11.24
CA ASP A 317 -14.33 10.91 -11.47
C ASP A 317 -13.56 10.40 -10.24
N VAL A 318 -14.05 10.68 -9.03
CA VAL A 318 -13.53 10.08 -7.80
C VAL A 318 -13.65 8.56 -7.85
N TYR A 319 -14.85 8.03 -8.18
CA TYR A 319 -15.04 6.58 -8.22
C TYR A 319 -14.28 5.89 -9.36
N LYS A 320 -14.11 6.52 -10.53
CA LYS A 320 -13.24 6.00 -11.59
C LYS A 320 -11.80 5.77 -11.09
N ARG A 321 -11.26 6.72 -10.31
CA ARG A 321 -9.91 6.58 -9.72
C ARG A 321 -9.86 5.46 -8.69
N ILE A 322 -10.89 5.34 -7.85
CA ILE A 322 -11.00 4.28 -6.85
C ILE A 322 -11.08 2.91 -7.51
N HIS A 323 -11.93 2.72 -8.53
CA HIS A 323 -12.04 1.46 -9.25
C HIS A 323 -10.75 1.07 -9.96
N ARG A 324 -10.04 2.05 -10.55
CA ARG A 324 -8.70 1.80 -11.12
C ARG A 324 -7.72 1.30 -10.05
N ALA A 325 -7.66 1.98 -8.91
CA ALA A 325 -6.79 1.58 -7.80
C ALA A 325 -7.14 0.18 -7.26
N MET A 326 -8.42 -0.14 -7.14
CA MET A 326 -8.89 -1.47 -6.73
C MET A 326 -8.45 -2.55 -7.72
N GLY A 327 -8.66 -2.34 -9.03
CA GLY A 327 -8.27 -3.31 -10.06
C GLY A 327 -6.77 -3.58 -10.08
N MET A 328 -5.93 -2.55 -9.91
CA MET A 328 -4.47 -2.72 -9.83
C MET A 328 -4.00 -3.53 -8.62
N LEU A 329 -4.78 -3.53 -7.53
CA LEU A 329 -4.40 -4.14 -6.25
C LEU A 329 -5.08 -5.48 -6.01
N GLU A 330 -6.13 -5.79 -6.77
CA GLU A 330 -6.94 -7.00 -6.64
C GLU A 330 -6.07 -8.27 -6.65
N PHE A 331 -5.10 -8.35 -7.55
CA PHE A 331 -4.18 -9.49 -7.64
C PHE A 331 -3.46 -9.75 -6.29
N PHE A 332 -2.99 -8.70 -5.62
CA PHE A 332 -2.23 -8.79 -4.36
C PHE A 332 -3.10 -9.07 -3.13
N VAL A 333 -4.38 -8.70 -3.15
CA VAL A 333 -5.29 -8.96 -2.03
C VAL A 333 -6.08 -10.27 -2.19
N THR A 334 -5.93 -10.97 -3.32
CA THR A 334 -6.61 -12.24 -3.64
C THR A 334 -5.67 -13.44 -3.73
N HIS A 335 -4.37 -13.21 -3.81
CA HIS A 335 -3.33 -14.24 -3.84
C HIS A 335 -2.50 -14.22 -2.56
N GLU A 336 -1.81 -15.31 -2.30
CA GLU A 336 -0.90 -15.46 -1.17
C GLU A 336 0.38 -16.11 -1.67
N TRP A 337 1.50 -15.65 -1.14
CA TRP A 337 2.84 -16.11 -1.51
C TRP A 337 3.56 -16.63 -0.28
N THR A 338 4.53 -17.51 -0.51
CA THR A 338 5.50 -17.91 0.49
C THR A 338 6.89 -17.48 0.05
N PHE A 339 7.69 -17.00 0.99
CA PHE A 339 9.02 -16.46 0.73
C PHE A 339 10.05 -17.19 1.58
N ALA A 340 11.13 -17.64 0.94
CA ALA A 340 12.35 -18.00 1.66
C ALA A 340 12.91 -16.74 2.33
N VAL A 341 13.41 -16.87 3.56
CA VAL A 341 13.89 -15.74 4.41
C VAL A 341 15.17 -16.13 5.14
N ASP A 342 15.99 -16.98 4.54
CA ASP A 342 17.15 -17.57 5.20
C ASP A 342 18.27 -16.56 5.36
N ASN A 343 18.52 -15.71 4.35
CA ASN A 343 19.43 -14.58 4.42
C ASN A 343 18.93 -13.51 5.39
N LEU A 344 17.61 -13.28 5.45
CA LEU A 344 17.03 -12.42 6.48
C LEU A 344 17.29 -12.96 7.90
N ARG A 345 17.08 -14.26 8.14
CA ARG A 345 17.39 -14.92 9.43
C ARG A 345 18.87 -14.85 9.76
N LEU A 346 19.73 -15.04 8.75
CA LEU A 346 21.18 -14.94 8.89
C LEU A 346 21.58 -13.55 9.38
N LEU A 347 21.12 -12.48 8.73
CA LEU A 347 21.42 -11.11 9.15
C LEU A 347 20.92 -10.82 10.57
N MET A 348 19.73 -11.32 10.95
CA MET A 348 19.23 -11.17 12.32
C MET A 348 20.11 -11.88 13.36
N ALA A 349 20.71 -13.01 12.98
CA ALA A 349 21.55 -13.81 13.88
C ALA A 349 22.95 -13.20 14.06
N GLU A 350 23.47 -12.49 13.06
CA GLU A 350 24.77 -11.81 13.12
C GLU A 350 24.77 -10.56 13.99
N LEU A 351 23.61 -9.95 14.23
CA LEU A 351 23.50 -8.76 15.06
C LEU A 351 23.61 -9.09 16.55
N GLU A 352 24.63 -8.55 17.19
CA GLU A 352 24.88 -8.68 18.63
C GLU A 352 24.89 -7.34 19.36
N GLY A 353 24.78 -7.36 20.69
CA GLY A 353 25.00 -6.21 21.55
C GLY A 353 24.23 -4.94 21.16
N SER A 354 24.96 -3.83 21.00
CA SER A 354 24.42 -2.51 20.63
C SER A 354 23.92 -2.44 19.19
N ASP A 355 24.50 -3.22 18.28
CA ASP A 355 24.12 -3.19 16.86
C ASP A 355 22.74 -3.80 16.67
N ARG A 356 22.44 -4.88 17.40
CA ARG A 356 21.07 -5.44 17.43
C ARG A 356 20.03 -4.46 17.94
N GLN A 357 20.38 -3.60 18.90
CA GLN A 357 19.44 -2.60 19.44
C GLN A 357 19.25 -1.39 18.51
N THR A 358 20.30 -1.06 17.75
CA THR A 358 20.33 0.10 16.86
C THR A 358 19.68 -0.23 15.51
N PHE A 359 20.05 -1.37 14.94
CA PHE A 359 19.63 -1.81 13.62
C PHE A 359 18.62 -2.97 13.69
N ASP A 360 17.75 -2.99 14.70
CA ASP A 360 16.73 -4.03 14.81
C ASP A 360 15.75 -3.97 13.63
N PHE A 361 15.42 -5.15 13.12
CA PHE A 361 14.39 -5.34 12.10
C PHE A 361 13.57 -6.62 12.32
N ASP A 362 13.55 -7.14 13.56
CA ASP A 362 12.73 -8.29 13.93
C ASP A 362 11.24 -7.92 13.99
N ILE A 363 10.49 -8.25 12.93
CA ILE A 363 9.04 -8.00 12.84
C ILE A 363 8.24 -8.68 13.96
N ARG A 364 8.78 -9.73 14.60
CA ARG A 364 8.08 -10.44 15.68
C ARG A 364 7.85 -9.54 16.90
N THR A 365 8.61 -8.46 17.05
CA THR A 365 8.48 -7.50 18.16
C THR A 365 7.24 -6.59 18.05
N ILE A 366 6.61 -6.49 16.88
CA ILE A 366 5.55 -5.50 16.62
C ILE A 366 4.17 -5.98 17.06
N ASP A 367 3.55 -5.32 18.03
CA ASP A 367 2.10 -5.47 18.25
C ASP A 367 1.30 -4.74 17.15
N TRP A 368 0.47 -5.50 16.43
CA TRP A 368 -0.26 -5.01 15.25
C TRP A 368 -1.29 -3.92 15.59
N VAL A 369 -1.96 -3.98 16.73
CA VAL A 369 -3.02 -3.00 17.04
C VAL A 369 -2.43 -1.61 17.33
N PRO A 370 -1.46 -1.45 18.26
CA PRO A 370 -0.78 -0.17 18.46
C PRO A 370 -0.05 0.32 17.20
N TYR A 371 0.54 -0.59 16.42
CA TYR A 371 1.19 -0.25 15.17
C TYR A 371 0.22 0.35 14.14
N LEU A 372 -0.94 -0.30 13.91
CA LEU A 372 -1.97 0.22 13.00
C LEU A 372 -2.61 1.51 13.51
N GLU A 373 -2.71 1.70 14.82
CA GLU A 373 -3.16 2.96 15.43
C GLU A 373 -2.19 4.11 15.10
N ASN A 374 -0.88 3.89 15.30
CA ASN A 374 0.16 4.84 14.90
C ASN A 374 0.16 5.07 13.40
N TYR A 375 -0.11 4.04 12.59
CA TYR A 375 -0.20 4.19 11.15
C TYR A 375 -1.35 5.11 10.73
N ILE A 376 -2.55 4.92 11.29
CA ILE A 376 -3.73 5.75 10.99
C ILE A 376 -3.51 7.21 11.43
N LEU A 377 -2.95 7.42 12.62
CA LEU A 377 -2.56 8.74 13.10
C LEU A 377 -1.50 9.38 12.20
N GLY A 378 -0.55 8.57 11.76
CA GLY A 378 0.52 8.91 10.82
C GLY A 378 -0.01 9.38 9.47
N VAL A 379 -0.88 8.59 8.84
CA VAL A 379 -1.58 8.94 7.60
C VAL A 379 -2.29 10.29 7.75
N ARG A 380 -3.01 10.48 8.85
CA ARG A 380 -3.73 11.73 9.11
C ARG A 380 -2.80 12.94 9.24
N LYS A 381 -1.71 12.81 10.01
CA LYS A 381 -0.77 13.90 10.28
C LYS A 381 0.13 14.21 9.08
N TYR A 382 0.71 13.19 8.47
CA TYR A 382 1.79 13.34 7.50
C TYR A 382 1.31 13.31 6.05
N VAL A 383 0.24 12.57 5.74
CA VAL A 383 -0.31 12.46 4.37
C VAL A 383 -1.45 13.45 4.17
N LEU A 384 -2.45 13.45 5.08
CA LEU A 384 -3.58 14.39 5.01
C LEU A 384 -3.28 15.78 5.58
N LYS A 385 -2.11 15.96 6.22
CA LYS A 385 -1.69 17.23 6.86
C LYS A 385 -2.70 17.76 7.89
N GLU A 386 -3.41 16.87 8.58
CA GLU A 386 -4.39 17.24 9.59
C GLU A 386 -3.78 17.24 11.01
N ASP A 387 -3.88 18.37 11.71
CA ASP A 387 -3.37 18.49 13.07
C ASP A 387 -4.14 17.60 14.07
N PRO A 388 -3.47 16.91 15.03
CA PRO A 388 -4.12 16.13 16.08
C PRO A 388 -5.25 16.86 16.84
N SER A 389 -5.14 18.18 17.03
CA SER A 389 -6.18 19.00 17.69
C SER A 389 -7.54 19.00 16.97
N THR A 390 -7.59 18.64 15.68
CA THR A 390 -8.85 18.61 14.92
C THR A 390 -9.66 17.31 15.12
N ILE A 391 -9.11 16.29 15.81
CA ILE A 391 -9.79 15.00 16.05
C ILE A 391 -11.16 15.16 16.74
N PRO A 392 -11.32 15.97 17.81
CA PRO A 392 -12.63 16.12 18.47
C PRO A 392 -13.69 16.72 17.54
N ALA A 393 -13.32 17.69 16.70
CA ALA A 393 -14.22 18.29 15.72
C ALA A 393 -14.59 17.28 14.62
N ALA A 394 -13.61 16.51 14.12
CA ALA A 394 -13.84 15.46 13.14
C ALA A 394 -14.79 14.37 13.67
N ARG A 395 -14.68 13.98 14.95
CA ARG A 395 -15.63 13.05 15.60
C ARG A 395 -17.06 13.60 15.66
N LYS A 396 -17.23 14.89 16.00
CA LYS A 396 -18.55 15.54 15.96
C LYS A 396 -19.15 15.52 14.55
N LYS A 397 -18.33 15.84 13.53
CA LYS A 397 -18.74 15.76 12.12
C LYS A 397 -19.13 14.32 11.72
N LEU A 398 -18.34 13.32 12.11
CA LEU A 398 -18.63 11.91 11.88
C LEU A 398 -19.98 11.49 12.48
N ASN A 399 -20.24 11.86 13.75
CA ASN A 399 -21.51 11.56 14.42
C ASN A 399 -22.69 12.24 13.71
N ARG A 400 -22.53 13.49 13.27
CA ARG A 400 -23.58 14.16 12.48
C ARG A 400 -23.88 13.42 11.18
N ILE A 401 -22.84 13.02 10.44
CA ILE A 401 -22.99 12.24 9.20
C ILE A 401 -23.66 10.89 9.48
N TYR A 402 -23.33 10.23 10.60
CA TYR A 402 -23.98 9.00 11.03
C TYR A 402 -25.49 9.19 11.23
N TYR A 403 -25.89 10.17 12.06
CA TYR A 403 -27.31 10.39 12.36
C TYR A 403 -28.11 10.89 11.14
N VAL A 404 -27.52 11.76 10.31
CA VAL A 404 -28.14 12.17 9.04
C VAL A 404 -28.32 10.98 8.11
N GLY A 405 -27.32 10.10 8.02
CA GLY A 405 -27.40 8.87 7.24
C GLY A 405 -28.49 7.92 7.76
N LEU A 406 -28.55 7.71 9.07
CA LEU A 406 -29.57 6.88 9.72
C LEU A 406 -30.97 7.44 9.47
N LEU A 407 -31.18 8.74 9.67
CA LEU A 407 -32.46 9.40 9.40
C LEU A 407 -32.85 9.27 7.92
N SER A 408 -31.91 9.47 7.00
CA SER A 408 -32.16 9.32 5.57
C SER A 408 -32.56 7.90 5.21
N GLN A 409 -31.92 6.88 5.79
CA GLN A 409 -32.29 5.48 5.60
C GLN A 409 -33.67 5.17 6.16
N LEU A 410 -34.01 5.68 7.35
CA LEU A 410 -35.34 5.52 7.95
C LEU A 410 -36.43 6.19 7.10
N LEU A 411 -36.18 7.38 6.58
CA LEU A 411 -37.11 8.10 5.70
C LEU A 411 -37.30 7.38 4.36
N LEU A 412 -36.23 6.86 3.76
CA LEU A 412 -36.30 6.04 2.54
C LEU A 412 -37.10 4.76 2.78
N LEU A 413 -36.85 4.07 3.90
CA LEU A 413 -37.59 2.86 4.27
C LEU A 413 -39.08 3.18 4.50
N ALA A 414 -39.40 4.24 5.24
CA ALA A 414 -40.77 4.68 5.46
C ALA A 414 -41.48 5.06 4.15
N GLY A 415 -40.77 5.72 3.23
CA GLY A 415 -41.27 6.04 1.89
C GLY A 415 -41.57 4.80 1.06
N ALA A 416 -40.65 3.83 1.03
CA ALA A 416 -40.82 2.56 0.33
C ALA A 416 -42.00 1.75 0.90
N MET A 417 -42.08 1.66 2.24
CA MET A 417 -43.19 1.00 2.93
C MET A 417 -44.53 1.66 2.59
N ARG A 418 -44.61 3.00 2.60
CA ARG A 418 -45.82 3.73 2.22
C ARG A 418 -46.23 3.47 0.77
N LEU A 419 -45.27 3.38 -0.16
CA LEU A 419 -45.55 3.05 -1.55
C LEU A 419 -46.08 1.62 -1.71
N LEU A 420 -45.49 0.64 -1.00
CA LEU A 420 -45.95 -0.74 -1.02
C LEU A 420 -47.36 -0.89 -0.43
N VAL A 421 -47.63 -0.29 0.73
CA VAL A 421 -48.97 -0.26 1.35
C VAL A 421 -50.00 0.39 0.42
N LYS A 422 -49.62 1.45 -0.30
CA LYS A 422 -50.53 2.14 -1.22
C LYS A 422 -50.86 1.32 -2.47
N HIS A 423 -49.92 0.55 -3.01
CA HIS A 423 -50.07 -0.13 -4.31
C HIS A 423 -50.27 -1.66 -4.21
N SER A 424 -50.20 -2.24 -3.02
CA SER A 424 -50.46 -3.66 -2.79
C SER A 424 -51.42 -3.85 -1.62
N GLN A 425 -52.66 -4.25 -1.92
CA GLN A 425 -53.68 -4.54 -0.92
C GLN A 425 -53.22 -5.67 0.01
N THR A 426 -52.63 -6.73 -0.53
CA THR A 426 -52.06 -7.85 0.23
C THR A 426 -51.02 -7.38 1.24
N PHE A 427 -50.14 -6.45 0.85
CA PHE A 427 -49.13 -5.89 1.75
C PHE A 427 -49.73 -4.97 2.81
N ASN A 428 -50.74 -4.18 2.43
CA ASN A 428 -51.49 -3.30 3.34
C ASN A 428 -52.17 -4.11 4.45
N ASP A 429 -52.88 -5.17 4.09
CA ASP A 429 -53.59 -6.04 5.04
C ASP A 429 -52.60 -6.75 5.98
N LEU A 430 -51.48 -7.25 5.45
CA LEU A 430 -50.39 -7.85 6.24
C LEU A 430 -49.76 -6.85 7.20
N TRP A 431 -49.52 -5.62 6.74
CA TRP A 431 -48.93 -4.54 7.54
C TRP A 431 -49.81 -4.15 8.73
N TRP A 432 -51.11 -3.95 8.52
CA TRP A 432 -52.04 -3.63 9.61
C TRP A 432 -52.25 -4.80 10.56
N THR A 433 -52.25 -6.03 10.06
CA THR A 433 -52.29 -7.23 10.90
C THR A 433 -51.08 -7.29 11.82
N LEU A 434 -49.88 -7.00 11.30
CA LEU A 434 -48.64 -6.95 12.07
C LEU A 434 -48.66 -5.84 13.13
N ILE A 435 -49.11 -4.63 12.78
CA ILE A 435 -49.27 -3.52 13.74
C ILE A 435 -50.27 -3.88 14.83
N SER A 436 -51.42 -4.43 14.47
CA SER A 436 -52.46 -4.85 15.41
C SER A 436 -51.92 -5.89 16.40
N ASN A 437 -51.20 -6.91 15.91
CA ASN A 437 -50.57 -7.93 16.75
C ASN A 437 -49.51 -7.34 17.70
N LEU A 438 -48.69 -6.40 17.23
CA LEU A 438 -47.68 -5.73 18.08
C LEU A 438 -48.33 -4.86 19.17
N LEU A 439 -49.40 -4.15 18.85
CA LEU A 439 -50.17 -3.38 19.84
C LEU A 439 -50.84 -4.30 20.85
N GLN A 440 -51.45 -5.40 20.42
CA GLN A 440 -52.03 -6.39 21.34
C GLN A 440 -50.96 -7.02 22.23
N LEU A 441 -49.78 -7.33 21.70
CA LEU A 441 -48.65 -7.85 22.47
C LEU A 441 -48.17 -6.84 23.51
N SER A 442 -48.04 -5.56 23.16
CA SER A 442 -47.61 -4.52 24.10
C SER A 442 -48.63 -4.29 25.23
N VAL A 443 -49.93 -4.37 24.92
CA VAL A 443 -51.01 -4.36 25.94
C VAL A 443 -50.89 -5.57 26.85
N ARG A 444 -50.72 -6.78 26.31
CA ARG A 444 -50.55 -8.01 27.11
C ARG A 444 -49.33 -7.95 28.02
N ILE A 445 -48.19 -7.49 27.51
CA ILE A 445 -46.95 -7.29 28.31
C ILE A 445 -47.19 -6.25 29.41
N SER A 446 -47.85 -5.13 29.09
CA SER A 446 -48.15 -4.07 30.06
C SER A 446 -49.08 -4.57 31.18
N LEU A 447 -50.09 -5.38 30.84
CA LEU A 447 -50.99 -6.01 31.81
C LEU A 447 -50.24 -7.03 32.68
N ALA A 448 -49.40 -7.87 32.08
CA ALA A 448 -48.57 -8.84 32.81
C ALA A 448 -47.63 -8.14 33.81
N LEU A 449 -46.92 -7.09 33.38
CA LEU A 449 -46.03 -6.30 34.25
C LEU A 449 -46.76 -5.58 35.39
N ARG A 450 -48.01 -5.16 35.17
CA ARG A 450 -48.85 -4.58 36.23
C ARG A 450 -49.29 -5.65 37.23
N SER A 451 -49.66 -6.84 36.76
CA SER A 451 -50.08 -7.95 37.64
C SER A 451 -48.96 -8.43 38.57
N THR A 452 -47.70 -8.38 38.12
CA THR A 452 -46.52 -8.76 38.93
C THR A 452 -46.06 -7.68 39.91
N ARG A 453 -46.59 -6.45 39.83
CA ARG A 453 -46.30 -5.38 40.80
C ARG A 453 -47.38 -5.24 41.88
N SER A 454 -48.52 -5.88 41.69
CA SER A 454 -49.63 -5.94 42.65
C SER A 454 -49.63 -7.21 43.52
N SER A 455 -48.58 -8.03 43.40
CA SER A 455 -48.22 -9.16 44.26
C SER A 455 -46.91 -8.83 44.97
#